data_AF-A0A7J9YPS1-F1
#
_entry.id   AF-A0A7J9YPS1-F1
#
_cell.length_a   1.000
_cell.length_b   1.000
_cell.length_c   1.000
_cell.angle_alpha   90.00
_cell.angle_beta   90.00
_cell.angle_gamma   90.00
#
_symmetry.space_group_name_H-M   'P 1'
#
loop_
_entity.id
_entity.type
_entity.pdbx_description
1 polymer ?
#
loop_
_entity_poly.entity_id
_entity_poly.type
_entity_poly.pdbx_seq_one_letter_code
_entity_poly.pdbx_strand_id
1 'polypeptide(L)'
;MAPAAVTRLAVFAYGSLVAPASAALTLGRPVELAGPATLRGWARGWTVCRDNLTSEKTFARADGSLPRFCLGLGVEPVAGATASAGAPGAGPAGAPAAGDVPAPNGALIEVAEAELERLGVRELRYHQVEVTDAVAVAPSAGRGVAFDRVFVYRPRREHLHPTPPADSIVVAAYARAVEGAFAALGAEHLDRFHATTAAPPVEVCEAHLVGDRIPAGNPRAW
;
A
#
# COMPACT_ATOMS: atom_id res chain seq x y z
N MET A 1 -26.70 23.68 21.94
CA MET A 1 -25.32 23.42 21.46
C MET A 1 -25.41 22.21 20.53
N ALA A 2 -25.20 22.38 19.23
CA ALA A 2 -25.21 21.23 18.31
C ALA A 2 -24.00 20.33 18.64
N PRO A 3 -24.13 18.99 18.59
CA PRO A 3 -22.98 18.12 18.75
C PRO A 3 -21.94 18.47 17.67
N ALA A 4 -20.67 18.52 18.05
CA ALA A 4 -19.58 18.66 17.09
C ALA A 4 -19.69 17.52 16.07
N ALA A 5 -19.62 17.85 14.77
CA ALA A 5 -19.60 16.85 13.72
C ALA A 5 -18.38 15.93 13.93
N VAL A 6 -18.62 14.62 14.00
CA VAL A 6 -17.53 13.64 14.15
C VAL A 6 -16.83 13.52 12.81
N THR A 7 -15.54 13.87 12.77
CA THR A 7 -14.70 13.71 11.59
C THR A 7 -14.52 12.23 11.26
N ARG A 8 -14.81 11.85 10.02
CA ARG A 8 -14.68 10.50 9.50
C ARG A 8 -13.39 10.36 8.70
N LEU A 9 -12.53 9.46 9.13
CA LEU A 9 -11.23 9.22 8.51
C LEU A 9 -11.22 7.88 7.79
N ALA A 10 -10.48 7.82 6.68
CA ALA A 10 -10.21 6.57 5.99
C ALA A 10 -8.75 6.42 5.58
N VAL A 11 -8.35 5.18 5.32
CA VAL A 11 -7.11 4.84 4.61
C VAL A 11 -7.45 4.20 3.27
N PHE A 12 -6.80 4.67 2.22
CA PHE A 12 -6.76 4.04 0.91
C PHE A 12 -5.73 2.90 0.92
N ALA A 13 -6.22 1.66 0.99
CA ALA A 13 -5.43 0.45 0.91
C ALA A 13 -5.19 0.05 -0.55
N TYR A 14 -3.93 -0.19 -0.93
CA TYR A 14 -3.55 -0.49 -2.32
C TYR A 14 -2.66 -1.75 -2.48
N GLY A 15 -2.39 -2.43 -1.37
CA GLY A 15 -1.59 -3.66 -1.29
C GLY A 15 -2.21 -4.62 -0.28
N SER A 16 -1.40 -5.22 0.61
CA SER A 16 -1.90 -6.25 1.55
C SER A 16 -3.03 -5.79 2.49
N LEU A 17 -3.21 -4.48 2.72
CA LEU A 17 -4.33 -3.95 3.53
C LEU A 17 -5.69 -4.07 2.83
N VAL A 18 -5.74 -4.34 1.52
CA VAL A 18 -6.99 -4.61 0.83
C VAL A 18 -7.67 -5.87 1.39
N ALA A 19 -6.89 -6.82 1.92
CA ALA A 19 -7.44 -7.97 2.61
C ALA A 19 -7.98 -7.57 4.01
N PRO A 20 -9.28 -7.76 4.31
CA PRO A 20 -9.84 -7.41 5.62
C PRO A 20 -9.14 -8.09 6.79
N ALA A 21 -8.70 -9.34 6.63
CA ALA A 21 -7.95 -10.06 7.67
C ALA A 21 -6.59 -9.40 8.00
N SER A 22 -5.87 -8.93 6.97
CA SER A 22 -4.59 -8.23 7.13
C SER A 22 -4.78 -6.86 7.80
N ALA A 23 -5.84 -6.14 7.43
CA ALA A 23 -6.24 -4.91 8.09
C ALA A 23 -6.66 -5.17 9.54
N ALA A 24 -7.46 -6.20 9.81
CA ALA A 24 -7.96 -6.54 11.13
C ALA A 24 -6.85 -6.89 12.12
N LEU A 25 -5.86 -7.67 11.69
CA LEU A 25 -4.65 -7.93 12.48
C LEU A 25 -3.97 -6.61 12.88
N THR A 26 -3.85 -5.68 11.93
CA THR A 26 -3.20 -4.39 12.15
C THR A 26 -3.96 -3.48 13.11
N LEU A 27 -5.27 -3.38 12.91
CA LEU A 27 -6.11 -2.47 13.69
C LEU A 27 -6.48 -3.04 15.06
N GLY A 28 -6.35 -4.36 15.25
CA GLY A 28 -6.75 -5.05 16.47
C GLY A 28 -8.27 -5.18 16.61
N ARG A 29 -9.01 -5.14 15.50
CA ARG A 29 -10.47 -5.33 15.44
C ARG A 29 -10.89 -5.87 14.08
N PRO A 30 -12.09 -6.46 13.94
CA PRO A 30 -12.66 -6.77 12.63
C PRO A 30 -12.75 -5.52 11.74
N VAL A 31 -12.51 -5.73 10.44
CA VAL A 31 -12.56 -4.69 9.41
C VAL A 31 -13.56 -5.10 8.33
N GLU A 32 -14.49 -4.20 8.04
CA GLU A 32 -15.26 -4.20 6.81
C GLU A 32 -14.73 -3.06 5.94
N LEU A 33 -14.57 -3.31 4.64
CA LEU A 33 -14.14 -2.28 3.71
C LEU A 33 -15.32 -1.34 3.45
N ALA A 34 -15.07 -0.04 3.50
CA ALA A 34 -16.07 0.97 3.16
C ALA A 34 -16.40 0.98 1.65
N GLY A 35 -15.53 0.38 0.84
CA GLY A 35 -15.78 0.10 -0.57
C GLY A 35 -14.53 0.21 -1.44
N PRO A 36 -14.61 -0.27 -2.70
CA PRO A 36 -13.55 -0.10 -3.66
C PRO A 36 -13.42 1.37 -4.11
N ALA A 37 -12.18 1.79 -4.37
CA ALA A 37 -11.86 3.14 -4.80
C ALA A 37 -10.67 3.16 -5.76
N THR A 38 -10.43 4.31 -6.39
CA THR A 38 -9.26 4.57 -7.23
C THR A 38 -8.54 5.84 -6.77
N LEU A 39 -7.23 5.91 -7.01
CA LEU A 39 -6.38 7.02 -6.57
C LEU A 39 -5.83 7.79 -7.79
N ARG A 40 -6.50 8.90 -8.15
CA ARG A 40 -6.22 9.69 -9.37
C ARG A 40 -4.91 10.47 -9.25
N GLY A 41 -4.10 10.47 -10.32
CA GLY A 41 -2.81 11.19 -10.33
C GLY A 41 -1.68 10.45 -9.62
N TRP A 42 -1.87 9.17 -9.31
CA TRP A 42 -0.88 8.31 -8.67
C TRP A 42 -0.62 7.06 -9.53
N ALA A 43 0.56 6.48 -9.38
CA ALA A 43 0.94 5.20 -9.98
C ALA A 43 1.33 4.21 -8.88
N ARG A 44 1.00 2.92 -9.07
CA ARG A 44 1.43 1.83 -8.18
C ARG A 44 2.54 1.03 -8.82
N GLY A 45 3.55 0.64 -8.04
CA GLY A 45 4.64 -0.21 -8.52
C GLY A 45 5.37 -0.95 -7.41
N TRP A 46 6.23 -1.89 -7.80
CA TRP A 46 7.09 -2.68 -6.91
C TRP A 46 8.34 -1.89 -6.50
N THR A 47 8.11 -0.75 -5.84
CA THR A 47 9.15 0.27 -5.62
C THR A 47 9.64 0.34 -4.17
N VAL A 48 9.05 -0.41 -3.24
CA VAL A 48 9.46 -0.39 -1.85
C VAL A 48 10.52 -1.44 -1.62
N CYS A 49 11.75 -1.01 -1.38
CA CYS A 49 12.85 -1.91 -1.08
C CYS A 49 13.03 -2.07 0.42
N ARG A 50 13.21 -3.31 0.84
CA ARG A 50 13.50 -3.70 2.21
C ARG A 50 14.77 -4.52 2.23
N ASP A 51 15.76 -4.09 3.00
CA ASP A 51 16.94 -4.90 3.30
C ASP A 51 16.53 -6.08 4.18
N ASN A 52 16.60 -7.28 3.62
CA ASN A 52 16.10 -8.51 4.22
C ASN A 52 16.96 -9.00 5.41
N LEU A 53 18.23 -8.56 5.47
CA LEU A 53 19.20 -9.01 6.47
C LEU A 53 19.14 -8.15 7.75
N THR A 54 18.80 -6.87 7.59
CA THR A 54 18.79 -5.90 8.70
C THR A 54 17.39 -5.56 9.20
N SER A 55 16.37 -5.83 8.40
CA SER A 55 14.98 -5.58 8.80
C SER A 55 14.45 -6.58 9.84
N GLU A 56 13.29 -6.26 10.40
CA GLU A 56 12.66 -7.01 11.50
C GLU A 56 12.45 -8.49 11.14
N LYS A 57 11.94 -8.77 9.94
CA LYS A 57 11.81 -10.11 9.34
C LYS A 57 12.97 -10.49 8.42
N THR A 58 13.30 -11.77 8.32
CA THR A 58 14.25 -12.26 7.32
C THR A 58 13.65 -13.45 6.60
N PHE A 59 13.72 -13.44 5.27
CA PHE A 59 13.21 -14.50 4.42
C PHE A 59 14.36 -15.27 3.77
N ALA A 60 14.25 -16.60 3.71
CA ALA A 60 15.17 -17.47 3.00
C ALA A 60 14.47 -18.13 1.81
N ARG A 61 15.20 -18.31 0.71
CA ARG A 61 14.78 -19.19 -0.39
C ARG A 61 14.75 -20.64 0.07
N ALA A 62 14.17 -21.53 -0.74
CA ALA A 62 14.11 -22.97 -0.45
C ALA A 62 15.50 -23.62 -0.29
N ASP A 63 16.52 -23.10 -0.97
CA ASP A 63 17.92 -23.56 -0.86
C ASP A 63 18.66 -22.98 0.37
N GLY A 64 17.97 -22.20 1.21
CA GLY A 64 18.53 -21.55 2.39
C GLY A 64 19.25 -20.24 2.12
N SER A 65 19.42 -19.83 0.85
CA SER A 65 20.04 -18.55 0.52
C SER A 65 19.17 -17.37 0.99
N LEU A 66 19.83 -16.31 1.46
CA LEU A 66 19.17 -15.10 1.92
C LEU A 66 19.30 -14.03 0.83
N PRO A 67 18.24 -13.73 0.05
CA PRO A 67 18.28 -12.61 -0.87
C PRO A 67 18.49 -11.32 -0.08
N ARG A 68 19.28 -10.40 -0.61
CA ARG A 68 19.60 -9.16 0.10
C ARG A 68 18.38 -8.26 0.26
N PHE A 69 17.51 -8.19 -0.74
CA PHE A 69 16.38 -7.29 -0.73
C PHE A 69 15.05 -7.98 -1.05
N CYS A 70 13.99 -7.52 -0.38
CA CYS A 70 12.62 -7.88 -0.71
C CYS A 70 11.87 -6.63 -1.18
N LEU A 71 11.17 -6.73 -2.31
CA LEU A 71 10.35 -5.64 -2.82
C LEU A 71 8.90 -5.75 -2.33
N GLY A 72 8.30 -4.60 -2.07
CA GLY A 72 6.88 -4.41 -1.78
C GLY A 72 6.25 -3.38 -2.71
N LEU A 73 4.93 -3.23 -2.59
CA LEU A 73 4.18 -2.26 -3.37
C LEU A 73 4.29 -0.87 -2.76
N GLY A 74 4.48 0.14 -3.61
CA GLY A 74 4.39 1.55 -3.28
C GLY A 74 3.47 2.28 -4.25
N VAL A 75 2.99 3.45 -3.83
CA VAL A 75 2.31 4.41 -4.71
C VAL A 75 3.07 5.73 -4.70
N GLU A 76 3.19 6.36 -5.87
CA GLU A 76 3.85 7.66 -6.04
C GLU A 76 2.98 8.58 -6.90
N PRO A 77 2.99 9.91 -6.68
CA PRO A 77 2.36 10.86 -7.59
C PRO A 77 2.97 10.76 -8.99
N VAL A 78 2.14 10.83 -10.02
CA VAL A 78 2.60 10.94 -11.42
C VAL A 78 3.14 12.36 -11.63
N ALA A 79 4.29 12.50 -12.29
CA ALA A 79 4.88 13.81 -12.52
C ALA A 79 3.91 14.71 -13.32
N GLY A 80 3.77 15.96 -12.86
CA GLY A 80 2.84 16.91 -13.46
C GLY A 80 1.37 16.70 -13.08
N ALA A 81 1.02 15.62 -12.37
CA ALA A 81 -0.25 15.55 -11.65
C ALA A 81 -0.10 16.43 -10.41
N THR A 82 -0.79 17.57 -10.38
CA THR A 82 -0.81 18.44 -9.20
C THR A 82 -1.44 17.68 -8.03
N ALA A 83 -0.62 17.07 -7.17
CA ALA A 83 -1.03 16.74 -5.83
C ALA A 83 -1.01 18.03 -5.01
N SER A 84 -2.15 18.47 -4.49
CA SER A 84 -2.21 19.41 -3.38
C SER A 84 -1.62 18.74 -2.13
N ALA A 85 -0.30 18.68 -2.02
CA ALA A 85 0.41 18.35 -0.79
C ALA A 85 1.74 19.12 -0.76
N GLY A 86 1.83 20.08 0.14
CA GLY A 86 3.01 20.95 0.28
C GLY A 86 4.26 20.18 0.72
N ALA A 87 5.24 20.08 -0.18
CA ALA A 87 6.68 20.15 0.08
C ALA A 87 7.42 20.18 -1.29
N PRO A 88 8.42 21.04 -1.50
CA PRO A 88 9.11 21.14 -2.78
C PRO A 88 10.19 20.05 -2.90
N GLY A 89 10.13 19.27 -3.97
CA GLY A 89 11.20 18.35 -4.36
C GLY A 89 11.01 17.95 -5.81
N ALA A 90 11.92 18.40 -6.68
CA ALA A 90 11.93 18.10 -8.10
C ALA A 90 11.87 16.57 -8.34
N GLY A 91 10.83 16.13 -9.04
CA GLY A 91 10.69 14.74 -9.46
C GLY A 91 11.77 14.33 -10.47
N PRO A 92 12.15 13.05 -10.54
CA PRO A 92 13.11 12.57 -11.52
C PRO A 92 12.57 12.68 -12.95
N ALA A 93 13.46 13.01 -13.89
CA ALA A 93 13.17 13.05 -15.31
C ALA A 93 12.85 11.64 -15.85
N GLY A 94 11.71 11.48 -16.52
CA GLY A 94 11.29 10.22 -17.17
C GLY A 94 9.88 9.73 -16.83
N ALA A 95 9.11 10.45 -16.02
CA ALA A 95 7.74 10.06 -15.71
C ALA A 95 6.76 10.38 -16.86
N PRO A 96 5.80 9.48 -17.17
CA PRO A 96 4.77 9.71 -18.17
C PRO A 96 3.90 10.92 -17.80
N ALA A 97 3.35 11.60 -18.81
CA ALA A 97 2.45 12.74 -18.60
C ALA A 97 1.19 12.30 -17.83
N ALA A 98 0.71 13.19 -16.94
CA ALA A 98 -0.38 12.94 -15.99
C ALA A 98 -1.73 12.47 -16.59
N GLY A 99 -1.93 12.61 -17.91
CA GLY A 99 -3.18 12.28 -18.60
C GLY A 99 -3.38 10.80 -18.92
N ASP A 100 -2.30 10.00 -19.01
CA ASP A 100 -2.36 8.64 -19.58
C ASP A 100 -2.08 7.51 -18.58
N VAL A 101 -1.79 7.81 -17.31
CA VAL A 101 -1.54 6.77 -16.31
C VAL A 101 -2.86 6.37 -15.65
N PRO A 102 -3.35 5.14 -15.85
CA PRO A 102 -4.61 4.72 -15.25
C PRO A 102 -4.45 4.63 -13.72
N ALA A 103 -5.36 5.31 -13.02
CA ALA A 103 -5.36 5.39 -11.56
C ALA A 103 -5.43 3.99 -10.91
N PRO A 104 -4.51 3.64 -9.99
CA PRO A 104 -4.54 2.37 -9.29
C PRO A 104 -5.81 2.24 -8.46
N ASN A 105 -6.38 1.05 -8.46
CA ASN A 105 -7.50 0.69 -7.60
C ASN A 105 -7.04 0.22 -6.23
N GLY A 106 -7.95 0.29 -5.27
CA GLY A 106 -7.76 -0.11 -3.89
C GLY A 106 -9.09 -0.20 -3.17
N ALA A 107 -9.05 -0.17 -1.84
CA ALA A 107 -10.23 -0.13 -1.00
C ALA A 107 -10.07 0.90 0.12
N LEU A 108 -11.19 1.46 0.57
CA LEU A 108 -11.23 2.35 1.72
C LEU A 108 -11.49 1.58 3.01
N ILE A 109 -10.72 1.91 4.04
CA ILE A 109 -10.87 1.38 5.39
C ILE A 109 -11.18 2.56 6.31
N GLU A 110 -12.35 2.57 6.95
CA GLU A 110 -12.68 3.55 7.98
C GLU A 110 -11.82 3.30 9.22
N VAL A 111 -11.21 4.36 9.73
CA VAL A 111 -10.27 4.32 10.85
C VAL A 111 -10.53 5.43 11.86
N ALA A 112 -10.22 5.18 13.13
CA ALA A 112 -10.10 6.21 14.14
C ALA A 112 -8.69 6.84 14.14
N GLU A 113 -8.53 8.00 14.78
CA GLU A 113 -7.20 8.65 14.90
C GLU A 113 -6.16 7.74 15.57
N ALA A 114 -6.51 7.07 16.66
CA ALA A 114 -5.63 6.12 17.34
C ALA A 114 -5.23 4.92 16.46
N GLU A 115 -6.03 4.59 15.44
CA GLU A 115 -5.73 3.52 14.49
C GLU A 115 -4.72 3.97 13.43
N LEU A 116 -4.68 5.26 13.08
CA LEU A 116 -3.64 5.82 12.22
C LEU A 116 -2.26 5.73 12.87
N GLU A 117 -2.17 5.90 14.19
CA GLU A 117 -0.92 5.71 14.94
C GLU A 117 -0.44 4.25 14.88
N ARG A 118 -1.36 3.28 15.09
CA ARG A 118 -1.04 1.84 14.97
C ARG A 118 -0.58 1.47 13.57
N LEU A 119 -1.24 2.00 12.54
CA LEU A 119 -0.82 1.83 11.16
C LEU A 119 0.55 2.45 10.92
N GLY A 120 0.86 3.60 11.51
CA GLY A 120 2.20 4.21 11.45
C GLY A 120 3.31 3.28 11.98
N VAL A 121 3.04 2.55 13.06
CA VAL A 121 3.98 1.55 13.62
C VAL A 121 4.16 0.35 12.69
N ARG A 122 3.11 -0.10 11.99
CA ARG A 122 3.22 -1.18 10.98
C ARG A 122 3.95 -0.72 9.73
N GLU A 123 3.67 0.49 9.28
CA GLU A 123 4.12 1.04 8.01
C GLU A 123 5.43 1.81 8.14
N LEU A 124 6.40 1.27 8.89
CA LEU A 124 7.71 1.90 9.18
C LEU A 124 8.42 2.45 7.93
N ARG A 125 8.23 1.79 6.80
CA ARG A 125 8.89 2.12 5.52
C ARG A 125 8.12 3.16 4.69
N TYR A 126 6.99 3.62 5.20
CA TYR A 126 6.09 4.56 4.54
C TYR A 126 5.88 5.81 5.40
N HIS A 127 5.45 6.88 4.76
CA HIS A 127 4.91 8.06 5.41
C HIS A 127 3.44 8.20 5.03
N GLN A 128 2.64 8.67 5.98
CA GLN A 128 1.23 8.95 5.77
C GLN A 128 1.09 10.25 4.96
N VAL A 129 0.24 10.22 3.93
CA VAL A 129 -0.08 11.38 3.09
C VAL A 129 -1.60 11.49 2.95
N GLU A 130 -2.14 12.69 3.09
CA GLU A 130 -3.56 12.94 2.83
C GLU A 130 -3.82 13.02 1.32
N VAL A 131 -4.85 12.32 0.85
CA VAL A 131 -5.20 12.13 -0.56
C VAL A 131 -6.69 12.27 -0.83
N THR A 132 -7.41 12.94 0.07
CA THR A 132 -8.87 13.12 0.02
C THR A 132 -9.38 13.49 -1.38
N ASP A 133 -8.78 14.51 -2.00
CA ASP A 133 -9.18 15.03 -3.32
C ASP A 133 -8.79 14.12 -4.50
N ALA A 134 -7.88 13.17 -4.29
CA ALA A 134 -7.42 12.24 -5.32
C ALA A 134 -8.25 10.96 -5.37
N VAL A 135 -9.01 10.65 -4.32
CA VAL A 135 -9.80 9.43 -4.23
C VAL A 135 -11.07 9.57 -5.07
N ALA A 136 -11.41 8.52 -5.82
CA ALA A 136 -12.70 8.36 -6.48
C ALA A 136 -13.30 7.02 -6.07
N VAL A 137 -14.44 7.07 -5.37
CA VAL A 137 -15.17 5.89 -4.87
C VAL A 137 -16.09 5.36 -5.97
N ALA A 138 -16.17 4.04 -6.11
CA ALA A 138 -17.09 3.44 -7.08
C ALA A 138 -18.56 3.71 -6.68
N PRO A 139 -19.45 4.08 -7.63
CA PRO A 139 -20.87 4.35 -7.33
C PRO A 139 -21.63 3.17 -6.72
N SER A 140 -21.15 1.94 -6.95
CA SER A 140 -21.71 0.68 -6.45
C SER A 140 -21.22 0.30 -5.06
N ALA A 141 -20.34 1.08 -4.42
CA ALA A 141 -19.93 0.86 -3.04
C ALA A 141 -21.14 1.10 -2.12
N GLY A 142 -21.73 0.01 -1.64
CA GLY A 142 -22.83 0.03 -0.69
C GLY A 142 -22.46 0.91 0.52
N ARG A 143 -23.29 1.94 0.74
CA ARG A 143 -23.07 3.13 1.58
C ARG A 143 -22.19 4.17 0.87
N GLY A 144 -22.84 5.21 0.34
CA GLY A 144 -22.20 6.46 -0.12
C GLY A 144 -21.55 7.22 1.04
N VAL A 145 -20.54 6.61 1.64
CA VAL A 145 -19.78 7.14 2.77
C VAL A 145 -18.77 8.15 2.21
N ALA A 146 -19.11 9.43 2.36
CA ALA A 146 -18.10 10.47 2.29
C ALA A 146 -17.23 10.40 3.56
N PHE A 147 -15.92 10.42 3.37
CA PHE A 147 -14.94 10.62 4.43
C PHE A 147 -14.46 12.06 4.35
N ASP A 148 -14.26 12.68 5.51
CA ASP A 148 -13.74 14.04 5.58
C ASP A 148 -12.28 14.09 5.17
N ARG A 149 -11.52 13.04 5.52
CA ARG A 149 -10.09 12.91 5.18
C ARG A 149 -9.75 11.48 4.83
N VAL A 150 -8.99 11.31 3.74
CA VAL A 150 -8.47 10.00 3.32
C VAL A 150 -6.97 10.04 3.26
N PHE A 151 -6.32 9.03 3.83
CA PHE A 151 -4.86 8.91 3.84
C PHE A 151 -4.36 7.73 3.03
N VAL A 152 -3.12 7.80 2.57
CA VAL A 152 -2.38 6.69 1.96
C VAL A 152 -1.00 6.60 2.59
N TYR A 153 -0.42 5.39 2.61
CA TYR A 153 0.96 5.18 3.04
C TYR A 153 1.86 5.16 1.81
N ARG A 154 2.63 6.23 1.62
CA ARG A 154 3.58 6.40 0.51
C ARG A 154 4.99 5.97 0.94
N PRO A 155 5.79 5.30 0.09
CA PRO A 155 7.15 4.91 0.45
C PRO A 155 7.97 6.10 0.96
N ARG A 156 8.76 5.91 2.01
CA ARG A 156 9.79 6.89 2.41
C ARG A 156 10.90 6.89 1.37
N ARG A 157 11.57 8.02 1.20
CA ARG A 157 12.58 8.22 0.14
C ARG A 157 13.72 7.20 0.24
N GLU A 158 14.15 6.89 1.46
CA GLU A 158 15.18 5.90 1.80
C GLU A 158 14.80 4.46 1.48
N HIS A 159 13.53 4.17 1.23
CA HIS A 159 13.02 2.86 0.84
C HIS A 159 12.44 2.83 -0.57
N LEU A 160 12.43 3.98 -1.27
CA LEU A 160 11.90 4.10 -2.62
C LEU A 160 12.98 3.77 -3.65
N HIS A 161 12.84 2.65 -4.34
CA HIS A 161 13.73 2.17 -5.38
C HIS A 161 12.94 1.86 -6.66
N PRO A 162 12.74 2.85 -7.56
CA PRO A 162 12.08 2.63 -8.85
C PRO A 162 12.84 1.65 -9.74
N THR A 163 14.16 1.64 -9.61
CA THR A 163 15.03 0.58 -10.14
C THR A 163 15.51 -0.27 -8.97
N PRO A 164 15.07 -1.53 -8.86
CA PRO A 164 15.48 -2.41 -7.77
C PRO A 164 16.99 -2.63 -7.75
N PRO A 165 17.62 -2.69 -6.56
CA PRO A 165 18.99 -3.16 -6.43
C PRO A 165 19.16 -4.61 -6.92
N ALA A 166 20.40 -5.01 -7.24
CA ALA A 166 20.73 -6.41 -7.50
C ALA A 166 20.39 -7.30 -6.28
N ASP A 167 20.08 -8.58 -6.54
CA ASP A 167 19.64 -9.55 -5.53
C ASP A 167 18.37 -9.13 -4.75
N SER A 168 17.47 -8.43 -5.47
CA SER A 168 16.11 -8.19 -5.02
C SER A 168 15.18 -9.30 -5.48
N ILE A 169 14.23 -9.66 -4.62
CA ILE A 169 13.13 -10.58 -4.95
C ILE A 169 11.77 -9.97 -4.58
N VAL A 170 10.70 -10.51 -5.12
CA VAL A 170 9.35 -10.41 -4.54
C VAL A 170 9.02 -11.75 -3.90
N VAL A 171 8.58 -11.74 -2.63
CA VAL A 171 8.14 -12.97 -1.95
C VAL A 171 6.81 -13.41 -2.55
N ALA A 172 6.75 -14.62 -3.10
CA ALA A 172 5.58 -15.13 -3.82
C ALA A 172 4.32 -15.18 -2.95
N ALA A 173 4.46 -15.52 -1.65
CA ALA A 173 3.35 -15.48 -0.70
C ALA A 173 2.76 -14.07 -0.53
N TYR A 174 3.59 -13.03 -0.57
CA TYR A 174 3.12 -11.63 -0.52
C TYR A 174 2.37 -11.26 -1.81
N ALA A 175 2.91 -11.59 -2.98
CA ALA A 175 2.26 -11.33 -4.26
C ALA A 175 0.87 -11.99 -4.34
N ARG A 176 0.80 -13.29 -4.02
CA ARG A 176 -0.48 -14.04 -3.96
C ARG A 176 -1.47 -13.44 -2.96
N ALA A 177 -1.01 -13.01 -1.79
CA ALA A 177 -1.89 -12.40 -0.79
C ALA A 177 -2.50 -11.09 -1.29
N VAL A 178 -1.74 -10.29 -2.04
CA VAL A 178 -2.25 -9.06 -2.65
C VAL A 178 -3.24 -9.37 -3.77
N GLU A 179 -2.87 -10.22 -4.73
CA GLU A 179 -3.75 -10.57 -5.84
C GLU A 179 -5.04 -11.22 -5.34
N GLY A 180 -4.96 -12.13 -4.37
CA GLY A 180 -6.14 -12.73 -3.74
C GLY A 180 -7.04 -11.70 -3.04
N ALA A 181 -6.47 -10.65 -2.47
CA ALA A 181 -7.25 -9.56 -1.89
C ALA A 181 -8.02 -8.78 -2.95
N PHE A 182 -7.40 -8.48 -4.09
CA PHE A 182 -8.07 -7.81 -5.21
C PHE A 182 -9.11 -8.71 -5.90
N ALA A 183 -8.83 -10.01 -6.04
CA ALA A 183 -9.78 -10.99 -6.53
C ALA A 183 -11.04 -11.06 -5.65
N ALA A 184 -10.87 -10.98 -4.32
CA ALA A 184 -11.97 -10.98 -3.36
C ALA A 184 -12.84 -9.72 -3.42
N LEU A 185 -12.33 -8.60 -3.97
CA LEU A 185 -13.17 -7.42 -4.26
C LEU A 185 -14.07 -7.62 -5.48
N GLY A 186 -13.63 -8.42 -6.45
CA GLY A 186 -14.29 -8.64 -7.74
C GLY A 186 -13.27 -8.88 -8.87
N ALA A 187 -13.67 -9.62 -9.90
CA ALA A 187 -12.78 -9.94 -11.03
C ALA A 187 -12.29 -8.68 -11.74
N GLU A 188 -13.16 -7.68 -11.90
CA GLU A 188 -12.84 -6.37 -12.48
C GLU A 188 -11.81 -5.58 -11.65
N HIS A 189 -11.78 -5.81 -10.34
CA HIS A 189 -10.78 -5.20 -9.47
C HIS A 189 -9.42 -5.89 -9.59
N LEU A 190 -9.39 -7.20 -9.79
CA LEU A 190 -8.15 -7.90 -10.11
C LEU A 190 -7.61 -7.50 -11.49
N ASP A 191 -8.48 -7.44 -12.50
CA ASP A 191 -8.09 -7.02 -13.85
C ASP A 191 -7.52 -5.60 -13.84
N ARG A 192 -8.17 -4.68 -13.11
CA ARG A 192 -7.66 -3.32 -12.93
C ARG A 192 -6.35 -3.30 -12.14
N PHE A 193 -6.18 -4.17 -11.15
CA PHE A 193 -4.91 -4.28 -10.43
C PHE A 193 -3.77 -4.62 -11.38
N HIS A 194 -3.95 -5.61 -12.26
CA HIS A 194 -2.98 -5.99 -13.28
C HIS A 194 -2.76 -4.89 -14.33
N ALA A 195 -3.82 -4.21 -14.77
CA ALA A 195 -3.71 -3.14 -15.76
C ALA A 195 -3.00 -1.87 -15.24
N THR A 196 -3.02 -1.64 -13.92
CA THR A 196 -2.49 -0.42 -13.28
C THR A 196 -1.21 -0.66 -12.48
N THR A 197 -0.71 -1.90 -12.46
CA THR A 197 0.50 -2.29 -11.71
C THR A 197 1.39 -3.07 -12.66
N ALA A 198 2.57 -2.52 -12.97
CA ALA A 198 3.54 -3.26 -13.76
C ALA A 198 3.89 -4.60 -13.09
N ALA A 199 4.19 -5.61 -13.90
CA ALA A 199 4.72 -6.88 -13.41
C ALA A 199 5.96 -6.63 -12.53
N PRO A 200 6.20 -7.50 -11.52
CA PRO A 200 7.43 -7.43 -10.73
C PRO A 200 8.67 -7.32 -11.62
N PRO A 201 9.53 -6.30 -11.42
CA PRO A 201 10.75 -6.10 -12.22
C PRO A 201 11.87 -7.09 -11.87
N VAL A 202 11.62 -7.98 -10.91
CA VAL A 202 12.56 -8.98 -10.38
C VAL A 202 11.84 -10.30 -10.20
N GLU A 203 12.59 -11.35 -9.91
CA GLU A 203 12.07 -12.68 -9.64
C GLU A 203 11.01 -12.66 -8.52
N VAL A 204 9.87 -13.31 -8.79
CA VAL A 204 8.90 -13.69 -7.76
C VAL A 204 9.21 -15.12 -7.36
N CYS A 205 9.63 -15.36 -6.12
CA CYS A 205 10.03 -16.70 -5.68
C CYS A 205 9.46 -17.08 -4.31
N GLU A 206 9.38 -18.39 -4.09
CA GLU A 206 9.04 -18.93 -2.78
C GLU A 206 10.17 -18.62 -1.80
N ALA A 207 9.81 -17.88 -0.75
CA ALA A 207 10.70 -17.61 0.36
C ALA A 207 9.90 -17.70 1.66
N HIS A 208 10.51 -18.28 2.69
CA HIS A 208 9.88 -18.51 3.99
C HIS A 208 10.56 -17.69 5.07
N LEU A 209 9.80 -17.33 6.10
CA LEU A 209 10.28 -16.54 7.23
C LEU A 209 11.26 -17.38 8.06
N VAL A 210 12.49 -16.89 8.24
CA VAL A 210 13.54 -17.53 9.05
C VAL A 210 14.02 -16.66 10.22
N GLY A 211 13.60 -15.39 10.27
CA GLY A 211 13.85 -14.51 11.40
C GLY A 211 12.68 -13.56 11.59
N ASP A 212 12.24 -13.38 12.84
CA ASP A 212 11.22 -12.40 13.21
C ASP A 212 11.65 -11.67 14.48
N ARG A 213 11.98 -10.40 14.31
CA ARG A 213 12.42 -9.45 15.34
C ARG A 213 11.49 -8.24 15.37
N ILE A 214 10.20 -8.44 15.06
CA ILE A 214 9.22 -7.37 15.14
C ILE A 214 9.26 -6.73 16.55
N PRO A 215 9.41 -5.39 16.64
CA PRO A 215 9.33 -4.69 17.91
C PRO A 215 8.01 -4.96 18.63
N ALA A 216 8.05 -5.03 19.97
CA ALA A 216 6.85 -5.16 20.78
C ALA A 216 5.82 -4.08 20.40
N GLY A 217 4.57 -4.49 20.19
CA GLY A 217 3.47 -3.60 19.79
C GLY A 217 3.21 -3.49 18.28
N ASN A 218 4.05 -4.09 17.42
CA ASN A 218 3.73 -4.18 15.99
C ASN A 218 2.89 -5.44 15.69
N PRO A 219 1.71 -5.28 15.06
CA PRO A 219 0.67 -6.31 15.00
C PRO A 219 0.90 -7.47 14.00
N ARG A 220 2.04 -7.54 13.30
CA ARG A 220 2.26 -8.55 12.25
C ARG A 220 2.67 -9.94 12.78
N ALA A 221 1.70 -10.77 13.14
CA ALA A 221 1.90 -12.23 13.15
C ALA A 221 1.71 -12.77 11.72
N TRP A 222 2.79 -13.09 11.01
CA TRP A 222 2.79 -13.89 9.78
C TRP A 222 3.70 -15.08 10.03
#